data_AF-A0A1H3X750-F1
#
_entry.id   AF-A0A1H3X750-F1
#
_cell.length_a   1.000
_cell.length_b   1.000
_cell.length_c   1.000
_cell.angle_alpha   90.00
_cell.angle_beta   90.00
_cell.angle_gamma   90.00
#
_symmetry.space_group_name_H-M   'P 1'
#
loop_
_entity.id
_entity.type
_entity.pdbx_description
1 polymer ?
#
loop_
_entity_poly.entity_id
_entity_poly.type
_entity_poly.pdbx_seq_one_letter_code
_entity_poly.pdbx_strand_id
1 'polypeptide(L)' 'MNCGASLDMTWQEGRVTRITILPERDFSLKLRANGGEQEITVHAGEAFLRTWG' A
#
# COMPACT_ATOMS: atom_id res chain seq x y z
N MET A 1 -0.25 20.01 -7.75
CA MET A 1 0.47 19.35 -6.64
C MET A 1 0.41 17.86 -6.90
N ASN A 2 1.53 17.24 -7.26
CA ASN A 2 1.61 15.80 -7.38
C ASN A 2 1.74 15.22 -5.96
N CYS A 3 0.77 14.42 -5.57
CA CYS A 3 0.80 13.64 -4.34
C CYS A 3 1.60 12.37 -4.67
N GLY A 4 2.92 12.40 -4.52
CA GLY A 4 3.79 11.30 -4.93
C GLY A 4 3.84 10.18 -3.89
N ALA A 5 3.47 8.97 -4.29
CA ALA A 5 3.88 7.74 -3.62
C ALA A 5 4.09 6.69 -4.70
N SER A 6 5.11 5.85 -4.54
CA SER A 6 5.28 4.67 -5.40
C SER A 6 4.55 3.49 -4.78
N LEU A 7 3.73 2.81 -5.58
CA LEU A 7 3.05 1.57 -5.21
C LEU A 7 3.65 0.41 -6.01
N ASP A 8 4.20 -0.57 -5.30
CA ASP A 8 4.55 -1.88 -5.86
C ASP A 8 3.54 -2.92 -5.33
N MET A 9 3.00 -3.74 -6.23
CA MET A 9 2.02 -4.77 -5.87
C MET A 9 2.30 -6.05 -6.64
N THR A 10 2.31 -7.17 -5.91
CA THR A 10 2.40 -8.52 -6.47
C THR A 10 1.08 -9.25 -6.24
N TRP A 11 0.62 -9.99 -7.26
CA TRP A 11 -0.53 -10.86 -7.17
C TRP A 11 -0.25 -12.25 -7.76
N GLN A 12 -0.93 -13.25 -7.23
CA GLN A 12 -0.87 -14.64 -7.68
C GLN A 12 -2.28 -15.24 -7.61
N GLU A 13 -2.69 -15.97 -8.64
CA GLU A 13 -4.01 -16.63 -8.69
C GLU A 13 -5.20 -15.71 -8.35
N GLY A 14 -5.13 -14.45 -8.81
CA GLY A 14 -6.19 -13.46 -8.58
C GLY A 14 -6.22 -12.86 -7.16
N ARG A 15 -5.25 -13.18 -6.31
CA ARG A 15 -5.08 -12.62 -4.96
C ARG A 15 -3.83 -11.78 -4.87
N VAL A 16 -3.92 -10.65 -4.16
CA VAL A 16 -2.75 -9.83 -3.84
C VAL A 16 -1.91 -10.56 -2.80
N THR A 17 -0.62 -10.78 -3.07
CA THR A 17 0.29 -11.47 -2.16
C THR A 17 1.24 -10.47 -1.47
N ARG A 18 1.50 -9.32 -2.09
CA ARG A 18 2.35 -8.27 -1.53
C ARG A 18 1.94 -6.89 -2.01
N ILE A 19 1.99 -5.91 -1.11
CA ILE A 19 1.94 -4.47 -1.40
C ILE A 19 3.10 -3.78 -0.68
N THR A 20 3.80 -2.90 -1.40
CA THR A 20 4.79 -1.96 -0.85
C THR A 20 4.40 -0.54 -1.26
N ILE A 21 4.36 0.39 -0.31
CA ILE A 21 4.09 1.81 -0.57
C ILE A 21 5.29 2.61 -0.08
N LEU A 22 5.88 3.41 -0.96
CA LEU A 22 6.96 4.35 -0.66
C LEU A 22 6.42 5.78 -0.74
N PRO A 23 6.03 6.37 0.40
CA PRO A 23 5.45 7.71 0.45
C PRO A 23 6.53 8.80 0.41
N GLU A 24 6.31 9.84 -0.39
CA GLU A 24 7.18 11.05 -0.40
C GLU A 24 6.75 12.09 0.65
N ARG A 25 5.58 11.90 1.28
CA ARG A 25 5.00 12.76 2.32
C ARG A 25 4.04 11.96 3.18
N ASP A 26 3.62 12.51 4.31
CA ASP A 26 2.60 11.90 5.15
C ASP A 26 1.22 11.94 4.50
N PHE A 27 0.50 10.82 4.53
CA PHE A 27 -0.90 10.75 4.14
C PHE A 27 -1.61 9.53 4.73
N SER A 28 -2.94 9.56 4.72
CA SER A 28 -3.76 8.39 5.00
C SER A 28 -4.42 7.91 3.71
N LEU A 29 -4.57 6.60 3.56
CA LEU A 29 -5.22 5.96 2.43
C LEU A 29 -6.08 4.78 2.89
N LYS A 30 -7.08 4.44 2.07
CA LYS A 30 -7.87 3.22 2.25
C LYS A 30 -7.40 2.15 1.29
N LEU A 31 -6.91 1.04 1.82
CA LEU A 31 -6.45 -0.12 1.07
C LEU A 31 -7.54 -1.19 1.04
N ARG A 32 -7.98 -1.55 -0.16
CA ARG A 32 -8.91 -2.66 -0.40
C ARG A 32 -8.20 -3.77 -1.16
N ALA A 33 -7.99 -4.92 -0.53
CA ALA A 33 -7.31 -6.06 -1.13
C ALA A 33 -7.85 -7.37 -0.54
N ASN A 34 -7.96 -8.42 -1.38
CA ASN A 34 -8.40 -9.76 -0.98
C ASN A 34 -9.74 -9.79 -0.20
N GLY A 35 -10.67 -8.90 -0.53
CA GLY A 35 -11.98 -8.77 0.14
C GLY A 35 -11.97 -8.03 1.47
N GLY A 36 -10.80 -7.60 1.96
CA GLY A 36 -10.67 -6.75 3.16
C GLY A 36 -10.50 -5.27 2.81
N GLU A 37 -10.93 -4.42 3.74
CA GLU A 37 -10.66 -2.97 3.73
C GLU A 37 -9.87 -2.60 5.00
N GLN A 38 -8.86 -1.75 4.83
CA GLN A 38 -8.10 -1.17 5.93
C GLN A 38 -7.77 0.29 5.63
N GLU A 39 -7.90 1.16 6.62
CA GLU A 39 -7.33 2.51 6.58
C GLU A 39 -5.92 2.47 7.17
N ILE A 40 -4.95 3.03 6.44
CA ILE A 40 -3.56 3.09 6.86
C ILE A 40 -3.06 4.54 6.76
N THR A 41 -2.33 4.96 7.78
CA THR A 41 -1.55 6.19 7.76
C THR A 41 -0.11 5.79 7.46
N VAL A 42 0.48 6.45 6.47
CA VAL A 42 1.87 6.25 6.05
C VAL A 42 2.63 7.56 6.21
N HIS A 43 3.88 7.48 6.65
CA HIS A 43 4.74 8.63 6.93
C HIS A 43 5.83 8.75 5.88
N ALA A 44 6.20 9.98 5.54
CA ALA A 44 7.20 10.28 4.53
C ALA A 44 8.50 9.50 4.76
N GLY A 45 9.00 8.83 3.73
CA GLY A 45 10.23 8.04 3.80
C GLY A 45 10.10 6.68 4.50
N GLU A 46 8.94 6.36 5.09
CA GLU A 46 8.69 5.07 5.72
C GLU A 46 7.94 4.14 4.77
N ALA A 47 8.61 3.06 4.36
CA ALA A 47 7.99 2.06 3.50
C ALA A 47 6.89 1.30 4.27
N PHE A 48 5.66 1.36 3.78
CA PHE A 48 4.61 0.45 4.23
C PHE A 48 4.67 -0.85 3.44
N LEU A 49 4.74 -1.99 4.13
CA LEU A 49 4.77 -3.32 3.53
C LEU A 49 3.65 -4.19 4.11
N ARG A 50 2.89 -4.85 3.23
CA ARG A 50 1.92 -5.87 3.62
C ARG A 50 2.05 -7.10 2.73
N THR A 51 2.12 -8.27 3.34
CA THR A 51 2.14 -9.57 2.66
C THR A 51 0.98 -10.43 3.11
N TRP A 52 0.37 -11.15 2.17
CA TRP A 52 -0.63 -12.18 2.43
C TRP A 52 -0.04 -13.54 2.07
N GLY A 53 -0.27 -14.54 2.94
CA GLY A 53 0.08 -15.94 2.70
C GLY A 53 -1.03 -16.72 2.01
#